data_AF-A0A9N9NV55-F1
#
_entry.id   AF-A0A9N9NV55-F1
#
_cell.length_a   1.000
_cell.length_b   1.000
_cell.length_c   1.000
_cell.angle_alpha   90.00
_cell.angle_beta   90.00
_cell.angle_gamma   90.00
#
_symmetry.space_group_name_H-M   'P 1'
#
loop_
_entity.id
_entity.type
_entity.pdbx_description
1 polymer ?
#
loop_
_entity_poly.entity_id
_entity_poly.type
_entity_poly.pdbx_seq_one_letter_code
_entity_poly.pdbx_strand_id
1 'polypeptide(L)'
;MMNAQEWLDQTYQKEIRKEVKLIKNDDTKELSGKLLLDDFNNLVELNLSRHNLTNLDISDCYELRKLVIDHNSLTRLLNYPRDLVNPEKLTYLNVMNNNFAKIDLNHFSRFINLETLLIGTDDRDKIEQGFYNRFYGHLRSLKHLTKLKALDICGTDISKGLCHLPDSLKDFFCEVYRPEAKVAKIKRKLEPFEGDVIKYKKDKLKKVPHKKFVKNDELEEFQEQSVKIKNLLIVGRTGNGKSALANVLSDTNRFEESEKSVSKTKYFQTEMFEHNGKMYRVVDTIGIGDTILSKKQVLIRIAEAIYTMKEGINQILFVVGRRFTEDEMEAFELLKEVIFESDIIMYTTIVRTNFTNFRSPDKCEIDRQELVGENKFLAEIIKSCNGIIHVNNPPIDVDYEERLLVNKDDREVSRNKLLTHLDNFQVNYKPYLKTWDQFYLKIRNYLKTKHDIEEAIQRLSISSEEVNKLKAKIEKLEAKVVRETEFHCDVEIPCFGRIKMNFRSSNGICQII
;
A
#
# COMPACT_ATOMS: atom_id res chain seq x y z
N MET A 1 -48.39 -16.34 5.05
CA MET A 1 -47.66 -15.13 4.62
C MET A 1 -48.63 -14.18 3.92
N MET A 2 -48.76 -12.96 4.41
CA MET A 2 -49.58 -11.90 3.82
C MET A 2 -48.67 -10.96 3.01
N ASN A 3 -49.19 -10.35 1.93
CA ASN A 3 -48.47 -9.30 1.24
C ASN A 3 -48.34 -8.07 2.16
N ALA A 4 -47.13 -7.53 2.29
CA ALA A 4 -46.86 -6.43 3.21
C ALA A 4 -47.62 -5.15 2.86
N GLN A 5 -47.79 -4.85 1.56
CA GLN A 5 -48.54 -3.67 1.13
C GLN A 5 -50.04 -3.82 1.42
N GLU A 6 -50.61 -5.00 1.14
CA GLU A 6 -52.01 -5.28 1.47
C GLU A 6 -52.27 -5.16 2.97
N TRP A 7 -51.32 -5.63 3.80
CA TRP A 7 -51.40 -5.49 5.24
C TRP A 7 -51.39 -4.02 5.67
N LEU A 8 -50.49 -3.22 5.10
CA LEU A 8 -50.40 -1.79 5.38
C LEU A 8 -51.70 -1.06 5.00
N ASP A 9 -52.22 -1.34 3.81
CA ASP A 9 -53.43 -0.70 3.27
C ASP A 9 -54.69 -1.09 4.06
N GLN A 10 -54.78 -2.32 4.56
CA GLN A 10 -55.87 -2.78 5.44
C GLN A 10 -55.78 -2.21 6.86
N THR A 11 -54.56 -2.06 7.38
CA THR A 11 -54.34 -1.63 8.77
C THR A 11 -54.40 -0.11 8.91
N TYR A 12 -53.88 0.61 7.90
CA TYR A 12 -53.73 2.05 7.91
C TYR A 12 -54.36 2.66 6.64
N GLN A 13 -55.65 2.99 6.75
CA GLN A 13 -56.39 3.72 5.73
C GLN A 13 -55.69 5.06 5.42
N LYS A 14 -55.77 5.51 4.15
CA LYS A 14 -54.98 6.65 3.66
C LYS A 14 -55.20 7.93 4.48
N GLU A 15 -56.42 8.12 4.97
CA GLU A 15 -56.86 9.29 5.71
C GLU A 15 -56.13 9.44 7.05
N ILE A 16 -55.71 8.33 7.67
CA ILE A 16 -55.08 8.35 8.99
C ILE A 16 -53.55 8.28 8.95
N ARG A 17 -52.93 7.94 7.79
CA ARG A 17 -51.48 7.69 7.68
C ARG A 17 -50.62 8.85 8.19
N LYS A 18 -51.07 10.08 7.94
CA LYS A 18 -50.39 11.31 8.38
C LYS A 18 -50.39 11.48 9.90
N GLU A 19 -51.26 10.81 10.64
CA GLU A 19 -51.32 10.88 12.11
C GLU A 19 -50.51 9.77 12.79
N VAL A 20 -50.13 8.74 12.03
CA VAL A 20 -49.43 7.56 12.55
C VAL A 20 -47.99 7.91 12.92
N LYS A 21 -47.63 7.62 14.18
CA LYS A 21 -46.27 7.83 14.72
C LYS A 21 -45.47 6.54 14.90
N LEU A 22 -46.14 5.40 14.96
CA LEU A 22 -45.54 4.10 15.19
C LEU A 22 -46.23 3.06 14.30
N ILE A 23 -45.41 2.32 13.54
CA ILE A 23 -45.84 1.09 12.87
C ILE A 23 -45.05 -0.05 13.46
N LYS A 24 -45.76 -1.04 13.99
CA LYS A 24 -45.20 -2.30 14.43
C LYS A 24 -46.16 -3.45 14.12
N ASN A 25 -45.62 -4.61 13.80
CA ASN A 25 -46.40 -5.83 13.67
C ASN A 25 -45.91 -6.84 14.70
N ASP A 26 -46.65 -6.95 15.81
CA ASP A 26 -46.30 -7.81 16.95
C ASP A 26 -46.66 -9.29 16.66
N ASP A 27 -46.13 -9.86 15.56
CA ASP A 27 -46.13 -11.30 15.22
C ASP A 27 -47.49 -11.96 14.89
N THR A 28 -48.57 -11.21 14.67
CA THR A 28 -49.87 -11.85 14.35
C THR A 28 -49.99 -12.36 12.90
N LYS A 29 -49.18 -11.82 11.98
CA LYS A 29 -49.14 -12.23 10.56
C LYS A 29 -47.73 -12.07 9.99
N GLU A 30 -47.18 -13.11 9.38
CA GLU A 30 -45.93 -13.02 8.62
C GLU A 30 -46.12 -12.17 7.35
N LEU A 31 -45.38 -11.07 7.24
CA LEU A 31 -45.43 -10.19 6.07
C LEU A 31 -44.39 -10.60 5.02
N SER A 32 -44.68 -10.35 3.75
CA SER A 32 -43.78 -10.66 2.64
C SER A 32 -43.91 -9.69 1.47
N GLY A 33 -42.85 -9.63 0.66
CA GLY A 33 -42.84 -8.84 -0.56
C GLY A 33 -42.33 -7.41 -0.33
N LYS A 34 -42.78 -6.48 -1.17
CA LYS A 34 -42.36 -5.07 -1.13
C LYS A 34 -43.31 -4.27 -0.25
N LEU A 35 -42.77 -3.27 0.43
CA LEU A 35 -43.55 -2.34 1.25
C LEU A 35 -43.19 -0.90 0.92
N LEU A 36 -44.20 -0.09 0.63
CA LEU A 36 -44.12 1.34 0.32
C LEU A 36 -44.92 2.13 1.38
N LEU A 37 -44.24 3.01 2.13
CA LEU A 37 -44.85 3.81 3.20
C LEU A 37 -45.22 5.22 2.72
N ASP A 38 -46.08 5.30 1.71
CA ASP A 38 -46.59 6.58 1.18
C ASP A 38 -47.53 7.25 2.19
N ASP A 39 -47.44 8.59 2.31
CA ASP A 39 -48.24 9.45 3.20
C ASP A 39 -47.99 9.28 4.72
N PHE A 40 -46.92 8.60 5.15
CA PHE A 40 -46.56 8.42 6.56
C PHE A 40 -45.62 9.53 7.09
N ASN A 41 -45.97 10.79 6.84
CA ASN A 41 -45.07 11.93 7.05
C ASN A 41 -44.61 12.13 8.50
N ASN A 42 -45.46 11.78 9.48
CA ASN A 42 -45.19 11.94 10.91
C ASN A 42 -44.70 10.65 11.59
N LEU A 43 -44.38 9.60 10.82
CA LEU A 43 -43.90 8.34 11.38
C LEU A 43 -42.56 8.53 12.08
N VAL A 44 -42.48 8.14 13.35
CA VAL A 44 -41.28 8.28 14.20
C VAL A 44 -40.57 6.94 14.36
N GLU A 45 -41.32 5.84 14.45
CA GLU A 45 -40.79 4.51 14.64
C GLU A 45 -41.43 3.49 13.70
N LEU A 46 -40.58 2.73 13.00
CA LEU A 46 -40.96 1.59 12.19
C LEU A 46 -40.27 0.34 12.72
N ASN A 47 -41.05 -0.64 13.14
CA ASN A 47 -40.56 -1.95 13.56
C ASN A 47 -41.28 -3.08 12.83
N LEU A 48 -40.62 -3.65 11.83
CA LEU A 48 -41.08 -4.79 11.06
C LEU A 48 -40.02 -5.90 11.07
N SER A 49 -39.52 -6.19 12.26
CA SER A 49 -38.57 -7.30 12.51
C SER A 49 -39.21 -8.65 12.19
N ARG A 50 -38.41 -9.65 11.80
CA ARG A 50 -38.82 -11.07 11.66
C ARG A 50 -39.96 -11.29 10.67
N HIS A 51 -39.78 -10.77 9.46
CA HIS A 51 -40.70 -10.97 8.34
C HIS A 51 -39.93 -11.39 7.08
N ASN A 52 -40.60 -11.43 5.93
CA ASN A 52 -40.02 -11.79 4.63
C ASN A 52 -40.06 -10.61 3.66
N LEU A 53 -39.81 -9.38 4.16
CA LEU A 53 -39.77 -8.20 3.31
C LEU A 53 -38.56 -8.25 2.37
N THR A 54 -38.80 -7.99 1.09
CA THR A 54 -37.76 -8.00 0.04
C THR A 54 -37.35 -6.59 -0.39
N ASN A 55 -38.20 -5.59 -0.12
CA ASN A 55 -37.94 -4.18 -0.41
C ASN A 55 -38.69 -3.30 0.59
N LEU A 56 -38.10 -2.16 0.93
CA LEU A 56 -38.70 -1.14 1.77
C LEU A 56 -38.45 0.24 1.16
N ASP A 57 -39.52 1.03 1.01
CA ASP A 57 -39.45 2.45 0.66
C ASP A 57 -40.08 3.26 1.80
N ILE A 58 -39.29 4.18 2.37
CA ILE A 58 -39.69 5.09 3.45
C ILE A 58 -39.42 6.55 3.06
N SER A 59 -39.45 6.84 1.76
CA SER A 59 -39.22 8.18 1.21
C SER A 59 -40.10 9.25 1.85
N ASP A 60 -41.36 8.93 2.14
CA ASP A 60 -42.32 9.84 2.75
C ASP A 60 -42.28 9.90 4.30
N CYS A 61 -41.40 9.13 4.96
CA CYS A 61 -41.31 9.08 6.42
C CYS A 61 -40.34 10.15 6.97
N TYR A 62 -40.69 11.43 6.81
CA TYR A 62 -39.78 12.56 7.09
C TYR A 62 -39.39 12.73 8.57
N GLU A 63 -40.16 12.18 9.51
CA GLU A 63 -39.90 12.26 10.95
C GLU A 63 -39.27 11.00 11.55
N LEU A 64 -38.85 10.04 10.73
CA LEU A 64 -38.40 8.73 11.21
C LEU A 64 -37.11 8.84 12.04
N ARG A 65 -37.15 8.29 13.25
CA ARG A 65 -36.03 8.25 14.21
C ARG A 65 -35.55 6.84 14.49
N LYS A 66 -36.45 5.86 14.46
CA LYS A 66 -36.13 4.47 14.78
C LYS A 66 -36.61 3.54 13.67
N LEU A 67 -35.67 2.79 13.11
CA LEU A 67 -35.92 1.81 12.07
C LEU A 67 -35.41 0.43 12.51
N VAL A 68 -36.32 -0.52 12.63
CA VAL A 68 -36.05 -1.90 13.03
C VAL A 68 -36.63 -2.83 11.98
N ILE A 69 -35.76 -3.41 11.16
CA ILE A 69 -36.11 -4.27 10.02
C ILE A 69 -35.18 -5.49 9.95
N ASP A 70 -34.71 -5.94 11.11
CA ASP A 70 -33.88 -7.13 11.22
C ASP A 70 -34.67 -8.41 10.91
N HIS A 71 -33.95 -9.49 10.59
CA HIS A 71 -34.53 -10.78 10.23
C HIS A 71 -35.56 -10.66 9.08
N ASN A 72 -35.16 -9.99 8.00
CA ASN A 72 -35.93 -9.88 6.76
C ASN A 72 -35.14 -10.44 5.56
N SER A 73 -35.61 -10.21 4.33
CA SER A 73 -35.02 -10.64 3.05
C SER A 73 -34.62 -9.48 2.15
N LEU A 74 -34.24 -8.36 2.76
CA LEU A 74 -33.80 -7.18 2.03
C LEU A 74 -32.43 -7.43 1.39
N THR A 75 -32.29 -7.03 0.13
CA THR A 75 -31.04 -7.20 -0.65
C THR A 75 -30.32 -5.88 -0.94
N ARG A 76 -31.02 -4.75 -0.74
CA ARG A 76 -30.51 -3.39 -0.90
C ARG A 76 -30.90 -2.57 0.31
N LEU A 77 -29.94 -1.79 0.81
CA LEU A 77 -30.19 -0.81 1.86
C LEU A 77 -30.80 0.46 1.24
N LEU A 78 -31.45 1.25 2.07
CA LEU A 78 -32.12 2.50 1.71
C LEU A 78 -31.14 3.47 1.03
N ASN A 79 -31.36 3.82 -0.23
CA ASN A 79 -30.56 4.82 -0.92
C ASN A 79 -31.10 6.22 -0.65
N TYR A 80 -30.30 7.11 -0.09
CA TYR A 80 -30.67 8.51 0.06
C TYR A 80 -30.36 9.32 -1.23
N PRO A 81 -31.16 10.34 -1.57
CA PRO A 81 -32.40 10.76 -0.91
C PRO A 81 -33.64 9.94 -1.34
N ARG A 82 -33.50 8.95 -2.23
CA ARG A 82 -34.61 8.27 -2.88
C ARG A 82 -35.54 7.53 -1.90
N ASP A 83 -34.95 6.69 -1.06
CA ASP A 83 -35.67 5.75 -0.20
C ASP A 83 -35.71 6.26 1.27
N LEU A 84 -34.89 7.26 1.62
CA LEU A 84 -34.83 7.92 2.93
C LEU A 84 -34.34 9.38 2.75
N VAL A 85 -35.20 10.34 3.06
CA VAL A 85 -34.95 11.77 2.80
C VAL A 85 -34.09 12.43 3.88
N ASN A 86 -34.32 12.12 5.16
CA ASN A 86 -33.68 12.77 6.32
C ASN A 86 -32.83 11.79 7.17
N PRO A 87 -31.73 11.22 6.63
CA PRO A 87 -30.89 10.25 7.35
C PRO A 87 -30.33 10.79 8.68
N GLU A 88 -30.15 12.10 8.80
CA GLU A 88 -29.68 12.76 10.01
C GLU A 88 -30.69 12.72 11.17
N LYS A 89 -31.98 12.45 10.95
CA LYS A 89 -32.96 12.31 12.04
C LYS A 89 -32.91 10.95 12.75
N LEU A 90 -32.36 9.94 12.09
CA LEU A 90 -32.33 8.59 12.60
C LEU A 90 -31.38 8.47 13.81
N THR A 91 -31.90 7.91 14.90
CA THR A 91 -31.16 7.65 16.15
C THR A 91 -30.95 6.15 16.39
N TYR A 92 -31.77 5.29 15.79
CA TYR A 92 -31.68 3.84 15.95
C TYR A 92 -31.89 3.13 14.62
N LEU A 93 -30.92 2.32 14.20
CA LEU A 93 -30.99 1.50 13.00
C LEU A 93 -30.62 0.05 13.31
N ASN A 94 -31.57 -0.86 13.11
CA ASN A 94 -31.34 -2.29 13.17
C ASN A 94 -31.76 -2.97 11.87
N VAL A 95 -30.79 -3.53 11.17
CA VAL A 95 -30.96 -4.23 9.88
C VAL A 95 -30.26 -5.60 9.86
N MET A 96 -29.98 -6.15 11.05
CA MET A 96 -29.35 -7.46 11.24
C MET A 96 -30.08 -8.57 10.46
N ASN A 97 -29.37 -9.64 10.11
CA ASN A 97 -29.97 -10.87 9.55
C ASN A 97 -30.86 -10.64 8.31
N ASN A 98 -30.40 -9.78 7.41
CA ASN A 98 -30.91 -9.60 6.05
C ASN A 98 -29.94 -10.24 5.03
N ASN A 99 -30.15 -9.99 3.73
CA ASN A 99 -29.29 -10.50 2.66
C ASN A 99 -28.72 -9.37 1.80
N PHE A 100 -28.26 -8.29 2.44
CA PHE A 100 -27.73 -7.17 1.68
C PHE A 100 -26.54 -7.58 0.81
N ALA A 101 -26.53 -7.05 -0.41
CA ALA A 101 -25.36 -7.07 -1.28
C ALA A 101 -24.18 -6.28 -0.63
N LYS A 102 -23.05 -6.20 -1.33
CA LYS A 102 -21.88 -5.47 -0.82
C LYS A 102 -22.24 -4.01 -0.55
N ILE A 103 -22.17 -3.59 0.72
CA ILE A 103 -22.41 -2.20 1.15
C ILE A 103 -21.21 -1.68 1.92
N ASP A 104 -20.69 -0.53 1.50
CA ASP A 104 -19.60 0.18 2.18
C ASP A 104 -20.13 0.91 3.43
N LEU A 105 -19.41 0.80 4.55
CA LEU A 105 -19.69 1.53 5.79
C LEU A 105 -19.81 3.05 5.63
N ASN A 106 -19.18 3.65 4.61
CA ASN A 106 -19.35 5.08 4.28
C ASN A 106 -20.82 5.46 4.04
N HIS A 107 -21.69 4.50 3.71
CA HIS A 107 -23.13 4.72 3.60
C HIS A 107 -23.73 5.31 4.89
N PHE A 108 -23.18 4.97 6.06
CA PHE A 108 -23.68 5.45 7.35
C PHE A 108 -23.14 6.83 7.76
N SER A 109 -22.25 7.45 6.97
CA SER A 109 -21.60 8.72 7.33
C SER A 109 -22.57 9.90 7.52
N ARG A 110 -23.76 9.85 6.89
CA ARG A 110 -24.78 10.91 6.97
C ARG A 110 -25.71 10.80 8.18
N PHE A 111 -25.66 9.70 8.92
CA PHE A 111 -26.54 9.43 10.06
C PHE A 111 -25.96 10.05 11.35
N ILE A 112 -25.68 11.35 11.33
CA ILE A 112 -24.88 12.05 12.35
C ILE A 112 -25.47 11.99 13.77
N ASN A 113 -26.78 11.73 13.90
CA ASN A 113 -27.46 11.59 15.20
C ASN A 113 -27.66 10.14 15.65
N LEU A 114 -27.12 9.17 14.91
CA LEU A 114 -27.29 7.76 15.20
C LEU A 114 -26.64 7.38 16.53
N GLU A 115 -27.44 6.74 17.39
CA GLU A 115 -27.01 6.22 18.69
C GLU A 115 -26.80 4.71 18.68
N THR A 116 -27.51 3.98 17.83
CA THR A 116 -27.41 2.52 17.72
C THR A 116 -27.40 2.10 16.25
N LEU A 117 -26.38 1.31 15.88
CA LEU A 117 -26.21 0.73 14.54
C LEU A 117 -25.98 -0.78 14.65
N LEU A 118 -26.97 -1.57 14.23
CA LEU A 118 -26.89 -3.03 14.23
C LEU A 118 -26.99 -3.56 12.80
N ILE A 119 -25.89 -4.06 12.25
CA ILE A 119 -25.77 -4.41 10.82
C ILE A 119 -25.25 -5.83 10.57
N GLY A 120 -24.85 -6.54 11.62
CA GLY A 120 -24.28 -7.87 11.56
C GLY A 120 -25.22 -8.98 11.09
N THR A 121 -24.70 -10.20 11.18
CA THR A 121 -25.43 -11.45 10.96
C THR A 121 -24.95 -12.48 11.98
N ASP A 122 -25.87 -12.96 12.80
CA ASP A 122 -25.66 -13.95 13.85
C ASP A 122 -26.56 -15.19 13.72
N ASP A 123 -27.51 -15.17 12.79
CA ASP A 123 -28.37 -16.29 12.45
C ASP A 123 -27.60 -17.35 11.64
N ARG A 124 -27.27 -18.47 12.30
CA ARG A 124 -26.46 -19.56 11.73
C ARG A 124 -27.18 -20.27 10.59
N ASP A 125 -28.49 -20.50 10.73
CA ASP A 125 -29.28 -21.21 9.72
C ASP A 125 -29.34 -20.40 8.42
N LYS A 126 -29.50 -19.07 8.53
CA LYS A 126 -29.40 -18.17 7.38
C LYS A 126 -27.99 -18.16 6.77
N ILE A 127 -26.94 -18.10 7.59
CA ILE A 127 -25.56 -18.11 7.13
C ILE A 127 -25.23 -19.36 6.31
N GLU A 128 -25.63 -20.54 6.77
CA GLU A 128 -25.40 -21.82 6.08
C GLU A 128 -26.09 -21.84 4.69
N GLN A 129 -27.20 -21.13 4.54
CA GLN A 129 -27.92 -20.95 3.28
C GLN A 129 -27.32 -19.84 2.39
N GLY A 130 -26.19 -19.24 2.78
CA GLY A 130 -25.56 -18.14 2.05
C GLY A 130 -26.28 -16.79 2.22
N PHE A 131 -27.16 -16.68 3.21
CA PHE A 131 -27.97 -15.51 3.50
C PHE A 131 -27.37 -14.70 4.65
N TYR A 132 -26.76 -13.57 4.33
CA TYR A 132 -26.11 -12.71 5.32
C TYR A 132 -25.84 -11.32 4.76
N ASN A 133 -25.64 -10.36 5.66
CA ASN A 133 -25.32 -8.99 5.31
C ASN A 133 -23.85 -8.84 4.89
N ARG A 134 -23.60 -8.31 3.69
CA ARG A 134 -22.24 -8.12 3.13
C ARG A 134 -21.71 -6.70 3.34
N PHE A 135 -21.78 -6.21 4.57
CA PHE A 135 -21.17 -4.93 4.93
C PHE A 135 -19.64 -5.06 4.94
N TYR A 136 -18.96 -4.09 4.30
CA TYR A 136 -17.51 -4.00 4.22
C TYR A 136 -17.05 -2.55 4.38
N GLY A 137 -15.74 -2.33 4.34
CA GLY A 137 -15.16 -0.99 4.46
C GLY A 137 -14.42 -0.80 5.78
N HIS A 138 -14.30 0.45 6.21
CA HIS A 138 -13.44 0.83 7.33
C HIS A 138 -14.27 1.41 8.48
N LEU A 139 -14.00 1.00 9.73
CA LEU A 139 -14.71 1.57 10.89
C LEU A 139 -14.47 3.08 11.08
N ARG A 140 -13.41 3.63 10.47
CA ARG A 140 -13.16 5.10 10.40
C ARG A 140 -14.29 5.87 9.73
N SER A 141 -15.03 5.25 8.82
CA SER A 141 -16.22 5.85 8.21
C SER A 141 -17.27 6.26 9.25
N LEU A 142 -17.25 5.63 10.43
CA LEU A 142 -18.16 5.90 11.55
C LEU A 142 -17.57 6.91 12.57
N LYS A 143 -16.35 7.41 12.37
CA LYS A 143 -15.64 8.29 13.32
C LYS A 143 -16.43 9.55 13.66
N HIS A 144 -17.17 10.09 12.70
CA HIS A 144 -17.95 11.32 12.86
C HIS A 144 -19.32 11.10 13.53
N LEU A 145 -19.72 9.85 13.77
CA LEU A 145 -20.97 9.52 14.48
C LEU A 145 -20.78 9.69 15.98
N THR A 146 -20.61 10.94 16.42
CA THR A 146 -20.25 11.30 17.80
C THR A 146 -21.30 10.91 18.83
N LYS A 147 -22.52 10.54 18.42
CA LYS A 147 -23.59 10.04 19.31
C LYS A 147 -23.69 8.51 19.38
N LEU A 148 -22.90 7.76 18.58
CA LEU A 148 -22.99 6.31 18.48
C LEU A 148 -22.59 5.62 19.80
N LYS A 149 -23.55 4.98 20.46
CA LYS A 149 -23.39 4.27 21.75
C LYS A 149 -23.28 2.76 21.57
N ALA A 150 -23.94 2.19 20.57
CA ALA A 150 -23.95 0.76 20.32
C ALA A 150 -23.67 0.43 18.84
N LEU A 151 -22.77 -0.52 18.60
CA LEU A 151 -22.40 -0.98 17.26
C LEU A 151 -22.26 -2.51 17.21
N ASP A 152 -22.99 -3.14 16.30
CA ASP A 152 -22.86 -4.58 16.01
C ASP A 152 -22.42 -4.80 14.56
N ILE A 153 -21.25 -5.46 14.41
CA ILE A 153 -20.64 -5.82 13.14
C ILE A 153 -20.41 -7.34 13.01
N CYS A 154 -21.08 -8.15 13.83
CA CYS A 154 -20.89 -9.60 13.87
C CYS A 154 -21.11 -10.22 12.48
N GLY A 155 -20.29 -11.19 12.09
CA GLY A 155 -20.46 -11.89 10.81
C GLY A 155 -20.31 -11.01 9.55
N THR A 156 -19.76 -9.79 9.64
CA THR A 156 -19.55 -8.91 8.47
C THR A 156 -18.16 -9.08 7.84
N ASP A 157 -17.94 -8.43 6.68
CA ASP A 157 -16.64 -8.35 6.00
C ASP A 157 -15.83 -7.10 6.39
N ILE A 158 -16.17 -6.47 7.52
CA ILE A 158 -15.44 -5.33 8.08
C ILE A 158 -14.21 -5.85 8.81
N SER A 159 -13.01 -5.32 8.51
CA SER A 159 -11.77 -5.94 8.98
C SER A 159 -10.77 -5.01 9.66
N LYS A 160 -11.02 -3.69 9.65
CA LYS A 160 -10.07 -2.67 10.10
C LYS A 160 -10.75 -1.37 10.57
N GLY A 161 -9.97 -0.52 11.23
CA GLY A 161 -10.40 0.80 11.71
C GLY A 161 -10.86 0.82 13.16
N LEU A 162 -10.56 -0.21 13.95
CA LEU A 162 -11.02 -0.35 15.33
C LEU A 162 -10.65 0.87 16.18
N CYS A 163 -9.46 1.44 15.95
CA CYS A 163 -8.98 2.64 16.65
C CYS A 163 -9.63 3.96 16.20
N HIS A 164 -10.54 3.94 15.22
CA HIS A 164 -11.21 5.14 14.72
C HIS A 164 -12.68 5.23 15.16
N LEU A 165 -13.14 4.28 15.97
CA LEU A 165 -14.47 4.31 16.54
C LEU A 165 -14.67 5.55 17.43
N PRO A 166 -15.89 6.12 17.46
CA PRO A 166 -16.16 7.32 18.24
C PRO A 166 -16.09 7.06 19.75
N ASP A 167 -15.63 8.07 20.50
CA ASP A 167 -15.48 7.99 21.97
C ASP A 167 -16.80 7.75 22.73
N SER A 168 -17.93 8.01 22.07
CA SER A 168 -19.27 7.78 22.60
C SER A 168 -19.65 6.30 22.67
N LEU A 169 -18.92 5.41 21.99
CA LEU A 169 -19.23 4.00 21.91
C LEU A 169 -19.12 3.34 23.29
N LYS A 170 -20.20 2.66 23.70
CA LYS A 170 -20.33 1.94 24.97
C LYS A 170 -20.34 0.44 24.78
N ASP A 171 -21.08 0.01 23.78
CA ASP A 171 -21.36 -1.39 23.46
C ASP A 171 -20.86 -1.71 22.05
N PHE A 172 -19.94 -2.66 21.94
CA PHE A 172 -19.40 -3.12 20.66
C PHE A 172 -19.52 -4.64 20.58
N PHE A 173 -20.14 -5.14 19.52
CA PHE A 173 -20.34 -6.56 19.26
C PHE A 173 -19.57 -6.96 17.99
N CYS A 174 -18.71 -7.97 18.12
CA CYS A 174 -17.74 -8.35 17.10
C CYS A 174 -17.46 -9.85 17.16
N GLU A 175 -18.43 -10.65 16.73
CA GLU A 175 -18.33 -12.10 16.68
C GLU A 175 -18.15 -12.64 15.25
N VAL A 176 -17.51 -13.80 15.17
CA VAL A 176 -17.28 -14.52 13.92
C VAL A 176 -18.31 -15.62 13.81
N TYR A 177 -19.40 -15.36 13.07
CA TYR A 177 -20.42 -16.36 12.77
C TYR A 177 -20.24 -17.04 11.41
N ARG A 178 -19.47 -16.44 10.49
CA ARG A 178 -19.07 -17.06 9.22
C ARG A 178 -17.57 -17.35 9.19
N PRO A 179 -17.11 -18.54 8.79
CA PRO A 179 -15.68 -18.89 8.77
C PRO A 179 -14.81 -17.91 7.96
N GLU A 180 -15.34 -17.38 6.87
CA GLU A 180 -14.66 -16.45 5.96
C GLU A 180 -14.90 -14.96 6.27
N ALA A 181 -15.67 -14.64 7.33
CA ALA A 181 -15.96 -13.26 7.68
C ALA A 181 -14.69 -12.50 8.09
N LYS A 182 -14.44 -11.37 7.43
CA LYS A 182 -13.22 -10.58 7.70
C LYS A 182 -13.22 -9.91 9.08
N VAL A 183 -14.36 -9.86 9.76
CA VAL A 183 -14.50 -9.42 11.16
C VAL A 183 -13.61 -10.23 12.11
N ALA A 184 -13.19 -11.44 11.72
CA ALA A 184 -12.20 -12.23 12.45
C ALA A 184 -10.88 -11.49 12.69
N LYS A 185 -10.47 -10.59 11.78
CA LYS A 185 -9.28 -9.76 12.00
C LYS A 185 -9.45 -8.80 13.18
N ILE A 186 -10.63 -8.21 13.32
CA ILE A 186 -10.94 -7.30 14.44
C ILE A 186 -11.07 -8.11 15.73
N LYS A 187 -11.79 -9.24 15.69
CA LYS A 187 -11.92 -10.13 16.85
C LYS A 187 -10.57 -10.56 17.41
N ARG A 188 -9.64 -11.00 16.57
CA ARG A 188 -8.25 -11.33 16.97
C ARG A 188 -7.50 -10.18 17.65
N LYS A 189 -7.75 -8.94 17.24
CA LYS A 189 -7.16 -7.75 17.89
C LYS A 189 -7.74 -7.53 19.30
N LEU A 190 -8.95 -8.03 19.56
CA LEU A 190 -9.68 -7.90 20.81
C LEU A 190 -9.49 -9.10 21.77
N GLU A 191 -9.11 -10.28 21.28
CA GLU A 191 -8.82 -11.50 22.07
C GLU A 191 -7.96 -11.24 23.34
N PRO A 192 -6.86 -10.45 23.31
CA PRO A 192 -6.05 -10.21 24.51
C PRO A 192 -6.78 -9.44 25.62
N PHE A 193 -7.95 -8.87 25.31
CA PHE A 193 -8.78 -8.08 26.20
C PHE A 193 -10.06 -8.83 26.60
N GLU A 194 -10.19 -10.10 26.19
CA GLU A 194 -11.31 -10.97 26.52
C GLU A 194 -11.10 -11.80 27.79
N GLY A 195 -12.18 -11.89 28.56
CA GLY A 195 -12.69 -13.15 29.08
C GLY A 195 -14.07 -13.36 28.42
N ASP A 196 -14.63 -14.58 28.44
CA ASP A 196 -15.84 -15.08 27.76
C ASP A 196 -17.04 -14.09 27.66
N VAL A 197 -16.97 -13.06 26.82
CA VAL A 197 -18.05 -12.08 26.69
C VAL A 197 -18.18 -11.60 25.24
N ILE A 198 -19.32 -11.95 24.63
CA ILE A 198 -19.82 -11.54 23.29
C ILE A 198 -19.91 -10.00 23.11
N LYS A 199 -19.79 -9.25 24.21
CA LYS A 199 -20.01 -7.81 24.31
C LYS A 199 -18.78 -7.10 24.91
N TYR A 200 -18.17 -6.20 24.15
CA TYR A 200 -17.09 -5.35 24.63
C TYR A 200 -17.64 -4.05 25.21
N LYS A 201 -17.43 -3.85 26.52
CA LYS A 201 -17.72 -2.57 27.19
C LYS A 201 -16.60 -1.56 26.95
N LYS A 202 -16.94 -0.26 26.93
CA LYS A 202 -16.01 0.89 26.79
C LYS A 202 -14.70 0.76 27.58
N ASP A 203 -14.75 0.30 28.82
CA ASP A 203 -13.57 0.19 29.68
C ASP A 203 -12.56 -0.86 29.20
N LYS A 204 -13.01 -1.87 28.45
CA LYS A 204 -12.14 -2.83 27.76
C LYS A 204 -11.57 -2.26 26.46
N LEU A 205 -12.39 -1.56 25.68
CA LEU A 205 -11.96 -0.89 24.44
C LEU A 205 -10.87 0.16 24.69
N LYS A 206 -10.93 0.90 25.80
CA LYS A 206 -9.88 1.87 26.18
C LYS A 206 -8.54 1.22 26.55
N LYS A 207 -8.53 -0.05 26.95
CA LYS A 207 -7.30 -0.79 27.26
C LYS A 207 -6.60 -1.27 25.99
N VAL A 208 -7.27 -1.24 24.84
CA VAL A 208 -6.69 -1.55 23.53
C VAL A 208 -5.65 -0.48 23.20
N PRO A 209 -4.36 -0.84 23.00
CA PRO A 209 -3.28 0.13 22.80
C PRO A 209 -3.45 0.95 21.52
N HIS A 210 -4.07 2.12 21.66
CA HIS A 210 -4.49 3.01 20.57
C HIS A 210 -3.34 3.36 19.59
N LYS A 211 -2.14 3.68 20.09
CA LYS A 211 -0.97 4.03 19.25
C LYS A 211 -0.42 2.88 18.40
N LYS A 212 -0.57 1.63 18.85
CA LYS A 212 -0.07 0.44 18.12
C LYS A 212 -1.04 0.05 17.00
N PHE A 213 -2.35 0.18 17.23
CA PHE A 213 -3.38 -0.12 16.24
C PHE A 213 -3.55 0.97 15.18
N VAL A 214 -3.45 2.25 15.55
CA VAL A 214 -3.47 3.37 14.58
C VAL A 214 -2.33 3.22 13.57
N LYS A 215 -1.10 2.93 14.01
CA LYS A 215 0.03 2.71 13.10
C LYS A 215 -0.20 1.52 12.16
N ASN A 216 -0.75 0.41 12.65
CA ASN A 216 -1.02 -0.76 11.82
C ASN A 216 -2.17 -0.50 10.82
N ASP A 217 -3.24 0.15 11.25
CA ASP A 217 -4.39 0.48 10.39
C ASP A 217 -4.01 1.55 9.34
N GLU A 218 -3.20 2.56 9.69
CA GLU A 218 -2.66 3.57 8.75
C GLU A 218 -1.69 2.96 7.72
N LEU A 219 -0.86 1.99 8.14
CA LEU A 219 0.02 1.23 7.25
C LEU A 219 -0.76 0.31 6.29
N GLU A 220 -1.87 -0.28 6.74
CA GLU A 220 -2.77 -1.08 5.89
C GLU A 220 -3.66 -0.22 4.97
N GLU A 221 -4.01 1.02 5.37
CA GLU A 221 -4.84 1.98 4.61
C GLU A 221 -4.06 2.59 3.43
N PHE A 222 -2.76 2.84 3.58
CA PHE A 222 -1.87 3.27 2.48
C PHE A 222 -1.70 2.22 1.37
N GLN A 223 -1.90 0.93 1.67
CA GLN A 223 -1.59 -0.17 0.74
C GLN A 223 -2.76 -0.58 -0.17
N GLU A 224 -4.02 -0.21 0.13
CA GLU A 224 -5.22 -0.75 -0.54
C GLU A 224 -5.94 0.22 -1.52
N GLN A 225 -5.69 1.54 -1.49
CA GLN A 225 -6.43 2.51 -2.33
C GLN A 225 -5.61 3.24 -3.41
N SER A 226 -4.30 3.06 -3.48
CA SER A 226 -3.53 3.48 -4.66
C SER A 226 -3.61 2.39 -5.72
N VAL A 227 -3.66 2.77 -7.01
CA VAL A 227 -3.10 1.88 -8.06
C VAL A 227 -1.77 1.38 -7.52
N LYS A 228 -1.63 0.07 -7.29
CA LYS A 228 -0.42 -0.49 -6.67
C LYS A 228 0.70 -0.36 -7.69
N ILE A 229 1.37 0.79 -7.69
CA ILE A 229 2.49 1.08 -8.57
C ILE A 229 3.61 0.13 -8.19
N LYS A 230 4.09 -0.62 -9.19
CA LYS A 230 5.25 -1.48 -9.06
C LYS A 230 6.50 -0.66 -9.40
N ASN A 231 7.24 -0.24 -8.38
CA ASN A 231 8.47 0.54 -8.55
C ASN A 231 9.65 -0.37 -8.91
N LEU A 232 10.28 -0.11 -10.06
CA LEU A 232 11.49 -0.75 -10.56
C LEU A 232 12.65 0.23 -10.43
N LEU A 233 13.61 -0.09 -9.56
CA LEU A 233 14.81 0.73 -9.34
C LEU A 233 15.96 0.18 -10.20
N ILE A 234 16.47 0.98 -11.13
CA ILE A 234 17.60 0.60 -11.99
C ILE A 234 18.89 1.15 -11.37
N VAL A 235 19.84 0.28 -11.07
CA VAL A 235 21.12 0.62 -10.45
C VAL A 235 22.26 -0.06 -11.20
N GLY A 236 23.44 0.55 -11.23
CA GLY A 236 24.61 -0.02 -11.91
C GLY A 236 25.60 1.03 -12.38
N ARG A 237 26.74 0.58 -12.90
CA ARG A 237 27.84 1.45 -13.32
C ARG A 237 27.43 2.42 -14.44
N THR A 238 28.06 3.59 -14.48
CA THR A 238 27.93 4.52 -15.62
C THR A 238 28.40 3.86 -16.92
N GLY A 239 27.65 4.02 -18.00
CA GLY A 239 27.97 3.43 -19.31
C GLY A 239 27.41 2.02 -19.56
N ASN A 240 26.82 1.35 -18.57
CA ASN A 240 26.23 0.01 -18.76
C ASN A 240 24.84 0.01 -19.43
N GLY A 241 24.33 1.16 -19.88
CA GLY A 241 23.06 1.23 -20.59
C GLY A 241 21.82 1.20 -19.69
N LYS A 242 21.87 1.76 -18.47
CA LYS A 242 20.71 1.89 -17.58
C LYS A 242 19.56 2.68 -18.20
N SER A 243 19.85 3.84 -18.79
CA SER A 243 18.86 4.70 -19.44
C SER A 243 18.27 4.03 -20.69
N ALA A 244 19.09 3.33 -21.48
CA ALA A 244 18.61 2.53 -22.60
C ALA A 244 17.70 1.37 -22.13
N LEU A 245 18.05 0.69 -21.04
CA LEU A 245 17.20 -0.32 -20.41
C LEU A 245 15.87 0.28 -19.93
N ALA A 246 15.90 1.48 -19.35
CA ALA A 246 14.71 2.19 -18.89
C ALA A 246 13.77 2.52 -20.05
N ASN A 247 14.30 3.11 -21.13
CA ASN A 247 13.56 3.37 -22.37
C ASN A 247 12.93 2.10 -22.96
N VAL A 248 13.69 0.99 -23.02
CA VAL A 248 13.19 -0.32 -23.49
C VAL A 248 12.08 -0.86 -22.59
N LEU A 249 12.19 -0.70 -21.27
CA LEU A 249 11.18 -1.14 -20.29
C LEU A 249 9.90 -0.30 -20.31
N SER A 250 9.99 1.01 -20.55
CA SER A 250 8.81 1.89 -20.62
C SER A 250 8.23 2.03 -22.03
N ASP A 251 8.92 1.56 -23.06
CA ASP A 251 8.61 1.80 -24.48
C ASP A 251 8.57 3.30 -24.80
N THR A 252 9.57 4.02 -24.32
CA THR A 252 9.69 5.48 -24.50
C THR A 252 11.13 5.86 -24.85
N ASN A 253 11.33 7.13 -25.23
CA ASN A 253 12.63 7.77 -25.35
C ASN A 253 12.76 8.93 -24.35
N ARG A 254 12.18 8.75 -23.15
CA ARG A 254 12.12 9.79 -22.10
C ARG A 254 13.43 9.88 -21.31
N PHE A 255 14.20 8.79 -21.30
CA PHE A 255 15.50 8.74 -20.64
C PHE A 255 16.60 9.15 -21.61
N GLU A 256 17.46 10.10 -21.21
CA GLU A 256 18.53 10.60 -22.09
C GLU A 256 19.65 9.55 -22.20
N GLU A 257 19.82 8.96 -23.38
CA GLU A 257 20.90 8.02 -23.69
C GLU A 257 22.15 8.80 -24.13
N SER A 258 23.32 8.53 -23.53
CA SER A 258 24.57 9.13 -24.00
C SER A 258 25.75 8.15 -23.95
N GLU A 259 26.53 8.10 -25.02
CA GLU A 259 27.80 7.34 -25.09
C GLU A 259 28.99 8.08 -24.48
N LYS A 260 28.81 9.33 -24.03
CA LYS A 260 29.91 10.19 -23.54
C LYS A 260 30.18 9.93 -22.05
N SER A 261 31.46 9.85 -21.69
CA SER A 261 31.97 9.56 -20.32
C SER A 261 31.61 10.58 -19.25
N VAL A 262 30.91 11.66 -19.61
CA VAL A 262 30.44 12.70 -18.68
C VAL A 262 28.95 12.46 -18.46
N SER A 263 28.62 11.90 -17.31
CA SER A 263 27.25 11.74 -16.83
C SER A 263 26.53 13.09 -16.88
N LYS A 264 25.59 13.24 -17.81
CA LYS A 264 24.70 14.40 -17.86
C LYS A 264 23.52 14.28 -16.87
N THR A 265 23.33 13.11 -16.27
CA THR A 265 22.29 12.83 -15.28
C THR A 265 22.72 13.31 -13.89
N LYS A 266 22.54 14.61 -13.60
CA LYS A 266 22.74 15.14 -12.24
C LYS A 266 21.65 14.69 -11.23
N TYR A 267 20.57 14.07 -11.73
CA TYR A 267 19.38 13.64 -10.98
C TYR A 267 18.83 12.33 -11.56
N PHE A 268 18.09 11.55 -10.76
CA PHE A 268 17.38 10.36 -11.23
C PHE A 268 16.24 10.73 -12.19
N GLN A 269 15.93 9.86 -13.14
CA GLN A 269 14.82 10.01 -14.08
C GLN A 269 13.75 8.97 -13.77
N THR A 270 12.48 9.30 -14.01
CA THR A 270 11.35 8.40 -13.72
C THR A 270 10.37 8.39 -14.87
N GLU A 271 9.79 7.22 -15.14
CA GLU A 271 8.71 7.05 -16.10
C GLU A 271 7.69 6.02 -15.61
N MET A 272 6.42 6.20 -15.97
CA MET A 272 5.35 5.24 -15.68
C MET A 272 4.89 4.55 -16.95
N PHE A 273 4.60 3.26 -16.85
CA PHE A 273 4.01 2.49 -17.95
C PHE A 273 3.06 1.42 -17.43
N GLU A 274 2.10 1.02 -18.25
CA GLU A 274 1.19 -0.09 -17.96
C GLU A 274 1.66 -1.36 -18.68
N HIS A 275 1.61 -2.50 -17.99
CA HIS A 275 1.78 -3.82 -18.60
C HIS A 275 0.88 -4.84 -17.91
N ASN A 276 0.07 -5.57 -18.68
CA ASN A 276 -0.86 -6.59 -18.18
C ASN A 276 -1.76 -6.10 -17.01
N GLY A 277 -2.30 -4.88 -17.12
CA GLY A 277 -3.16 -4.26 -16.10
C GLY A 277 -2.45 -3.87 -14.80
N LYS A 278 -1.11 -3.91 -14.78
CA LYS A 278 -0.28 -3.47 -13.65
C LYS A 278 0.45 -2.17 -14.07
N MET A 279 0.39 -1.15 -13.21
CA MET A 279 1.19 0.05 -13.40
C MET A 279 2.58 -0.13 -12.82
N TYR A 280 3.60 0.15 -13.62
CA TYR A 280 4.99 0.16 -13.23
C TYR A 280 5.53 1.60 -13.21
N ARG A 281 6.49 1.85 -12.34
CA ARG A 281 7.32 3.06 -12.37
C ARG A 281 8.77 2.62 -12.47
N VAL A 282 9.45 2.98 -13.55
CA VAL A 282 10.89 2.78 -13.71
C VAL A 282 11.61 4.02 -13.24
N VAL A 283 12.62 3.83 -12.40
CA VAL A 283 13.48 4.91 -11.90
C VAL A 283 14.92 4.60 -12.26
N ASP A 284 15.46 5.39 -13.18
CA ASP A 284 16.86 5.35 -13.60
C ASP A 284 17.69 6.21 -12.65
N THR A 285 18.72 5.61 -12.06
CA THR A 285 19.60 6.27 -11.10
C THR A 285 20.92 6.69 -11.73
N ILE A 286 21.59 7.64 -11.07
CA ILE A 286 22.96 7.99 -11.41
C ILE A 286 23.87 6.76 -11.28
N GLY A 287 24.84 6.61 -12.18
CA GLY A 287 25.70 5.44 -12.18
C GLY A 287 26.77 5.44 -11.10
N ILE A 288 27.11 4.24 -10.61
CA ILE A 288 28.25 4.05 -9.71
C ILE A 288 29.54 4.15 -10.55
N GLY A 289 30.56 4.86 -10.06
CA GLY A 289 31.81 5.10 -10.81
C GLY A 289 31.79 6.30 -11.75
N ASP A 290 30.83 7.22 -11.59
CA ASP A 290 30.90 8.55 -12.18
C ASP A 290 32.10 9.33 -11.58
N THR A 291 32.99 9.88 -12.42
CA THR A 291 34.23 10.55 -11.97
C THR A 291 33.98 11.85 -11.22
N ILE A 292 32.73 12.33 -11.22
CA ILE A 292 32.32 13.61 -10.63
C ILE A 292 31.84 13.45 -9.17
N LEU A 293 31.33 12.28 -8.79
CA LEU A 293 30.70 12.06 -7.48
C LEU A 293 31.39 10.97 -6.65
N SER A 294 31.47 11.20 -5.35
CA SER A 294 31.91 10.17 -4.40
C SER A 294 30.88 9.04 -4.28
N LYS A 295 31.33 7.84 -3.90
CA LYS A 295 30.45 6.68 -3.59
C LYS A 295 29.31 7.05 -2.64
N LYS A 296 29.61 7.88 -1.63
CA LYS A 296 28.65 8.42 -0.65
C LYS A 296 27.57 9.30 -1.31
N GLN A 297 27.94 10.15 -2.25
CA GLN A 297 26.97 10.97 -2.99
C GLN A 297 26.08 10.14 -3.90
N VAL A 298 26.63 9.09 -4.54
CA VAL A 298 25.82 8.13 -5.33
C VAL A 298 24.76 7.46 -4.45
N LEU A 299 25.14 7.01 -3.25
CA LEU A 299 24.20 6.43 -2.29
C LEU A 299 23.12 7.42 -1.86
N ILE A 300 23.47 8.68 -1.58
CA ILE A 300 22.47 9.74 -1.30
C ILE A 300 21.49 9.84 -2.46
N ARG A 301 21.95 9.89 -3.73
CA ARG A 301 21.06 10.00 -4.90
C ARG A 301 20.13 8.79 -5.05
N ILE A 302 20.63 7.59 -4.79
CA ILE A 302 19.80 6.37 -4.78
C ILE A 302 18.75 6.48 -3.66
N ALA A 303 19.13 6.98 -2.49
CA ALA A 303 18.21 7.17 -1.38
C ALA A 303 17.16 8.27 -1.66
N GLU A 304 17.54 9.36 -2.33
CA GLU A 304 16.62 10.39 -2.85
C GLU A 304 15.62 9.80 -3.87
N ALA A 305 16.09 8.92 -4.76
CA ALA A 305 15.23 8.21 -5.72
C ALA A 305 14.22 7.31 -5.01
N ILE A 306 14.68 6.51 -4.05
CA ILE A 306 13.84 5.61 -3.26
C ILE A 306 12.81 6.41 -2.44
N TYR A 307 13.16 7.57 -1.92
CA TYR A 307 12.22 8.44 -1.20
C TYR A 307 10.98 8.83 -2.04
N THR A 308 11.10 8.88 -3.37
CA THR A 308 9.95 9.14 -4.25
C THR A 308 9.01 7.94 -4.41
N MET A 309 9.46 6.74 -4.07
CA MET A 309 8.74 5.47 -4.18
C MET A 309 7.93 5.18 -2.92
N LYS A 310 6.83 5.91 -2.72
CA LYS A 310 5.97 5.79 -1.52
C LYS A 310 5.39 4.38 -1.34
N GLU A 311 5.28 3.63 -2.43
CA GLU A 311 4.76 2.27 -2.47
C GLU A 311 5.83 1.19 -2.17
N GLY A 312 7.08 1.61 -1.95
CA GLY A 312 8.25 0.74 -1.74
C GLY A 312 8.88 0.28 -3.06
N ILE A 313 10.03 -0.41 -3.01
CA ILE A 313 10.75 -0.93 -4.18
C ILE A 313 10.26 -2.34 -4.49
N ASN A 314 9.69 -2.60 -5.67
CA ASN A 314 9.21 -3.94 -6.00
C ASN A 314 10.28 -4.84 -6.61
N GLN A 315 11.24 -4.24 -7.33
CA GLN A 315 12.38 -4.95 -7.89
C GLN A 315 13.55 -3.98 -8.09
N ILE A 316 14.77 -4.48 -7.88
CA ILE A 316 16.00 -3.81 -8.30
C ILE A 316 16.51 -4.47 -9.57
N LEU A 317 16.84 -3.69 -10.58
CA LEU A 317 17.52 -4.13 -11.79
C LEU A 317 18.97 -3.68 -11.71
N PHE A 318 19.87 -4.60 -11.37
CA PHE A 318 21.30 -4.33 -11.25
C PHE A 318 21.97 -4.54 -12.61
N VAL A 319 22.30 -3.44 -13.29
CA VAL A 319 22.76 -3.43 -14.68
C VAL A 319 24.26 -3.62 -14.76
N VAL A 320 24.67 -4.74 -15.35
CA VAL A 320 26.06 -5.13 -15.56
C VAL A 320 26.33 -5.16 -17.06
N GLY A 321 27.42 -4.52 -17.47
CA GLY A 321 27.89 -4.57 -18.85
C GLY A 321 28.54 -5.90 -19.19
N ARG A 322 29.60 -5.88 -20.03
CA ARG A 322 30.29 -7.11 -20.47
C ARG A 322 31.02 -7.84 -19.33
N ARG A 323 31.59 -7.11 -18.38
CA ARG A 323 32.32 -7.68 -17.23
C ARG A 323 31.63 -7.26 -15.94
N PHE A 324 31.65 -8.13 -14.95
CA PHE A 324 31.28 -7.78 -13.59
C PHE A 324 32.55 -7.32 -12.88
N THR A 325 32.73 -6.02 -12.81
CA THR A 325 33.94 -5.37 -12.30
C THR A 325 33.96 -5.31 -10.76
N GLU A 326 35.15 -5.16 -10.18
CA GLU A 326 35.29 -4.98 -8.72
C GLU A 326 34.50 -3.77 -8.20
N ASP A 327 34.48 -2.67 -8.96
CA ASP A 327 33.67 -1.48 -8.64
C ASP A 327 32.17 -1.81 -8.53
N GLU A 328 31.66 -2.70 -9.39
CA GLU A 328 30.26 -3.13 -9.37
C GLU A 328 29.98 -4.09 -8.22
N MET A 329 30.93 -4.95 -7.88
CA MET A 329 30.86 -5.84 -6.72
C MET A 329 30.81 -5.05 -5.41
N GLU A 330 31.69 -4.05 -5.26
CA GLU A 330 31.69 -3.16 -4.10
C GLU A 330 30.41 -2.33 -4.05
N ALA A 331 29.94 -1.83 -5.19
CA ALA A 331 28.68 -1.12 -5.27
C ALA A 331 27.49 -1.99 -4.85
N PHE A 332 27.49 -3.27 -5.24
CA PHE A 332 26.47 -4.23 -4.88
C PHE A 332 26.43 -4.47 -3.36
N GLU A 333 27.58 -4.63 -2.70
CA GLU A 333 27.64 -4.76 -1.24
C GLU A 333 27.21 -3.48 -0.53
N LEU A 334 27.65 -2.32 -1.02
CA LEU A 334 27.19 -1.05 -0.47
C LEU A 334 25.66 -0.91 -0.58
N LEU A 335 25.05 -1.35 -1.69
CA LEU A 335 23.58 -1.35 -1.82
C LEU A 335 22.91 -2.35 -0.88
N LYS A 336 23.50 -3.53 -0.72
CA LYS A 336 23.04 -4.55 0.23
C LYS A 336 23.08 -4.02 1.67
N GLU A 337 24.16 -3.34 2.05
CA GLU A 337 24.37 -2.76 3.39
C GLU A 337 23.51 -1.51 3.64
N VAL A 338 23.54 -0.54 2.73
CA VAL A 338 22.87 0.77 2.89
C VAL A 338 21.37 0.64 2.79
N ILE A 339 20.92 -0.28 1.93
CA ILE A 339 19.50 -0.39 1.66
C ILE A 339 18.84 -1.43 2.63
N PHE A 340 19.57 -2.40 3.25
CA PHE A 340 18.90 -3.46 4.04
C PHE A 340 19.64 -4.14 5.20
N GLU A 341 18.84 -4.35 6.26
CA GLU A 341 18.77 -5.62 6.98
C GLU A 341 18.16 -6.71 6.04
N SER A 342 19.04 -7.52 5.44
CA SER A 342 18.92 -8.89 4.90
C SER A 342 17.94 -9.32 3.77
N ASP A 343 16.93 -8.56 3.32
CA ASP A 343 15.91 -9.14 2.41
C ASP A 343 15.83 -8.59 0.96
N ILE A 344 16.57 -7.55 0.52
CA ILE A 344 16.42 -7.06 -0.88
C ILE A 344 17.09 -7.95 -1.93
N ILE A 345 18.06 -8.75 -1.52
CA ILE A 345 18.88 -9.47 -2.50
C ILE A 345 18.00 -10.39 -3.35
N MET A 346 16.97 -11.00 -2.74
CA MET A 346 15.94 -11.80 -3.42
C MET A 346 14.99 -11.01 -4.33
N TYR A 347 14.98 -9.68 -4.26
CA TYR A 347 14.23 -8.79 -5.15
C TYR A 347 15.13 -8.13 -6.21
N THR A 348 16.42 -8.46 -6.24
CA THR A 348 17.38 -7.92 -7.20
C THR A 348 17.56 -8.88 -8.37
N THR A 349 17.38 -8.39 -9.59
CA THR A 349 17.66 -9.11 -10.84
C THR A 349 18.91 -8.52 -11.48
N ILE A 350 19.87 -9.37 -11.83
CA ILE A 350 21.06 -8.93 -12.57
C ILE A 350 20.69 -8.82 -14.05
N VAL A 351 20.90 -7.66 -14.66
CA VAL A 351 20.61 -7.42 -16.09
C VAL A 351 21.93 -7.28 -16.84
N ARG A 352 22.26 -8.29 -17.66
CA ARG A 352 23.45 -8.33 -18.53
C ARG A 352 23.14 -7.60 -19.84
N THR A 353 23.66 -6.40 -19.98
CA THR A 353 23.52 -5.58 -21.20
C THR A 353 24.70 -5.79 -22.15
N ASN A 354 24.59 -5.29 -23.37
CA ASN A 354 25.61 -5.42 -24.42
C ASN A 354 25.97 -6.89 -24.74
N PHE A 355 25.00 -7.80 -24.56
CA PHE A 355 25.17 -9.23 -24.81
C PHE A 355 24.51 -9.60 -26.15
N THR A 356 25.26 -9.54 -27.25
CA THR A 356 24.73 -9.73 -28.62
C THR A 356 24.08 -11.10 -28.84
N ASN A 357 24.48 -12.11 -28.06
CA ASN A 357 23.93 -13.46 -28.11
C ASN A 357 22.68 -13.65 -27.24
N PHE A 358 22.06 -12.58 -26.76
CA PHE A 358 20.93 -12.64 -25.82
C PHE A 358 19.74 -13.45 -26.33
N ARG A 359 19.59 -13.65 -27.64
CA ARG A 359 18.53 -14.50 -28.21
C ARG A 359 18.76 -15.99 -28.03
N SER A 360 20.00 -16.43 -27.76
CA SER A 360 20.36 -17.84 -27.61
C SER A 360 20.33 -18.25 -26.13
N PRO A 361 19.39 -19.13 -25.72
CA PRO A 361 19.34 -19.63 -24.34
C PRO A 361 20.64 -20.32 -23.92
N ASP A 362 21.23 -21.14 -24.79
CA ASP A 362 22.47 -21.86 -24.52
C ASP A 362 23.64 -20.92 -24.23
N LYS A 363 23.78 -19.86 -25.04
CA LYS A 363 24.84 -18.85 -24.81
C LYS A 363 24.60 -18.03 -23.56
N CYS A 364 23.34 -17.74 -23.21
CA CYS A 364 23.01 -17.07 -21.95
C CYS A 364 23.35 -17.97 -20.74
N GLU A 365 23.15 -19.28 -20.85
CA GLU A 365 23.49 -20.23 -19.79
C GLU A 365 25.00 -20.42 -19.63
N ILE A 366 25.76 -20.45 -20.73
CA ILE A 366 27.22 -20.46 -20.69
C ILE A 366 27.74 -19.21 -19.95
N ASP A 367 27.28 -17.99 -20.31
CA ASP A 367 27.68 -16.75 -19.62
C ASP A 367 27.33 -16.80 -18.12
N ARG A 368 26.17 -17.36 -17.76
CA ARG A 368 25.80 -17.54 -16.34
C ARG A 368 26.79 -18.45 -15.61
N GLN A 369 27.18 -19.57 -16.20
CA GLN A 369 28.14 -20.51 -15.59
C GLN A 369 29.53 -19.91 -15.47
N GLU A 370 29.97 -19.16 -16.48
CA GLU A 370 31.26 -18.44 -16.45
C GLU A 370 31.30 -17.41 -15.32
N LEU A 371 30.25 -16.60 -15.17
CA LEU A 371 30.15 -15.62 -14.07
C LEU A 371 30.18 -16.28 -12.69
N VAL A 372 29.51 -17.42 -12.53
CA VAL A 372 29.54 -18.20 -11.27
C VAL A 372 30.90 -18.84 -11.02
N GLY A 373 31.65 -19.17 -12.09
CA GLY A 373 32.98 -19.77 -12.01
C GLY A 373 34.11 -18.77 -11.78
N GLU A 374 33.89 -17.47 -12.04
CA GLU A 374 34.94 -16.44 -12.02
C GLU A 374 35.53 -16.21 -10.61
N ASN A 375 34.68 -15.98 -9.60
CA ASN A 375 35.12 -16.01 -8.19
C ASN A 375 33.97 -16.37 -7.23
N LYS A 376 34.32 -16.77 -6.00
CA LYS A 376 33.36 -17.20 -4.97
C LYS A 376 32.36 -16.13 -4.55
N PHE A 377 32.82 -14.88 -4.50
CA PHE A 377 32.04 -13.73 -4.06
C PHE A 377 30.95 -13.36 -5.08
N LEU A 378 31.30 -13.31 -6.36
CA LEU A 378 30.37 -13.11 -7.46
C LEU A 378 29.35 -14.26 -7.56
N ALA A 379 29.80 -15.50 -7.34
CA ALA A 379 28.92 -16.66 -7.27
C ALA A 379 27.86 -16.52 -6.16
N GLU A 380 28.24 -15.96 -5.00
CA GLU A 380 27.33 -15.70 -3.88
C GLU A 380 26.30 -14.62 -4.21
N ILE A 381 26.73 -13.51 -4.82
CA ILE A 381 25.84 -12.46 -5.32
C ILE A 381 24.81 -13.04 -6.29
N ILE A 382 25.26 -13.78 -7.31
CA ILE A 382 24.39 -14.32 -8.36
C ILE A 382 23.35 -15.29 -7.78
N LYS A 383 23.76 -16.17 -6.87
CA LYS A 383 22.87 -17.15 -6.23
C LYS A 383 21.84 -16.50 -5.30
N SER A 384 22.17 -15.35 -4.72
CA SER A 384 21.29 -14.64 -3.80
C SER A 384 20.28 -13.74 -4.52
N CYS A 385 20.56 -13.37 -5.78
CA CYS A 385 19.68 -12.59 -6.64
C CYS A 385 18.53 -13.44 -7.22
N ASN A 386 17.49 -12.76 -7.70
CA ASN A 386 16.37 -13.33 -8.46
C ASN A 386 16.75 -13.72 -9.91
N GLY A 387 17.97 -14.19 -10.11
CA GLY A 387 18.51 -14.61 -11.40
C GLY A 387 19.13 -13.49 -12.24
N ILE A 388 19.47 -13.89 -13.48
CA ILE A 388 20.16 -13.07 -14.48
C ILE A 388 19.31 -13.03 -15.75
N ILE A 389 19.14 -11.85 -16.33
CA ILE A 389 18.54 -11.65 -17.66
C ILE A 389 19.57 -11.06 -18.60
N HIS A 390 19.71 -11.65 -19.78
CA HIS A 390 20.52 -11.14 -20.87
C HIS A 390 19.67 -10.37 -21.87
N VAL A 391 20.11 -9.14 -22.19
CA VAL A 391 19.45 -8.22 -23.13
C VAL A 391 20.48 -7.54 -24.04
N ASN A 392 20.01 -7.04 -25.17
CA ASN A 392 20.78 -6.17 -26.05
C ASN A 392 19.94 -4.94 -26.40
N ASN A 393 20.39 -3.77 -25.95
CA ASN A 393 19.67 -2.50 -26.12
C ASN A 393 20.52 -1.52 -26.96
N PRO A 394 20.81 -1.83 -28.25
CA PRO A 394 21.66 -0.99 -29.10
C PRO A 394 21.02 0.40 -29.34
N PRO A 395 21.80 1.45 -29.66
CA PRO A 395 21.27 2.81 -29.88
C PRO A 395 20.32 2.86 -31.08
N ILE A 396 19.24 3.63 -30.98
CA ILE A 396 18.27 3.84 -32.09
C ILE A 396 18.45 5.19 -32.79
N ASP A 397 19.36 6.03 -32.31
CA ASP A 397 19.79 7.24 -33.01
C ASP A 397 20.96 6.86 -33.93
N VAL A 398 20.64 6.32 -35.11
CA VAL A 398 21.61 5.83 -36.10
C VAL A 398 21.24 6.31 -37.50
N ASP A 399 22.26 6.66 -38.29
CA ASP A 399 22.08 7.27 -39.63
C ASP A 399 21.52 6.30 -40.69
N TYR A 400 21.56 4.99 -40.44
CA TYR A 400 21.21 3.95 -41.42
C TYR A 400 19.91 3.23 -41.05
N GLU A 401 18.90 3.30 -41.92
CA GLU A 401 17.57 2.71 -41.69
C GLU A 401 17.60 1.21 -41.42
N GLU A 402 18.43 0.45 -42.13
CA GLU A 402 18.57 -1.00 -41.93
C GLU A 402 19.08 -1.32 -40.52
N ARG A 403 20.08 -0.55 -40.05
CA ARG A 403 20.62 -0.68 -38.69
C ARG A 403 19.58 -0.26 -37.64
N LEU A 404 18.79 0.78 -37.91
CA LEU A 404 17.70 1.20 -37.05
C LEU A 404 16.66 0.10 -36.87
N LEU A 405 16.28 -0.59 -37.95
CA LEU A 405 15.29 -1.66 -37.91
C LEU A 405 15.79 -2.85 -37.08
N VAL A 406 17.04 -3.27 -37.28
CA VAL A 406 17.68 -4.34 -36.49
C VAL A 406 17.76 -3.95 -35.01
N ASN A 407 18.14 -2.70 -34.71
CA ASN A 407 18.26 -2.21 -33.34
C ASN A 407 16.90 -2.14 -32.63
N LYS A 408 15.83 -1.78 -33.35
CA LYS A 408 14.46 -1.80 -32.83
C LYS A 408 13.99 -3.22 -32.53
N ASP A 409 14.24 -4.17 -33.43
CA ASP A 409 13.92 -5.59 -33.22
C ASP A 409 14.66 -6.16 -31.99
N ASP A 410 15.95 -5.83 -31.83
CA ASP A 410 16.71 -6.23 -30.64
C ASP A 410 16.16 -5.64 -29.34
N ARG A 411 15.75 -4.37 -29.35
CA ARG A 411 15.09 -3.72 -28.21
C ARG A 411 13.73 -4.34 -27.92
N GLU A 412 12.94 -4.69 -28.93
CA GLU A 412 11.63 -5.33 -28.76
C GLU A 412 11.76 -6.72 -28.13
N VAL A 413 12.71 -7.54 -28.60
CA VAL A 413 12.97 -8.84 -27.98
C VAL A 413 13.49 -8.69 -26.55
N SER A 414 14.35 -7.71 -26.29
CA SER A 414 14.82 -7.40 -24.93
C SER A 414 13.66 -6.99 -24.02
N ARG A 415 12.75 -6.13 -24.50
CA ARG A 415 11.52 -5.73 -23.78
C ARG A 415 10.67 -6.93 -23.42
N ASN A 416 10.39 -7.81 -24.38
CA ASN A 416 9.56 -9.00 -24.15
C ASN A 416 10.17 -9.93 -23.09
N LYS A 417 11.49 -10.14 -23.11
CA LYS A 417 12.19 -10.93 -22.07
C LYS A 417 12.07 -10.28 -20.68
N LEU A 418 12.23 -8.97 -20.59
CA LEU A 418 12.12 -8.22 -19.33
C LEU A 418 10.69 -8.26 -18.77
N LEU A 419 9.69 -7.99 -19.60
CA LEU A 419 8.28 -8.01 -19.19
C LEU A 419 7.82 -9.42 -18.78
N THR A 420 8.26 -10.45 -19.49
CA THR A 420 7.99 -11.85 -19.13
C THR A 420 8.59 -12.20 -17.76
N HIS A 421 9.82 -11.75 -17.48
CA HIS A 421 10.43 -11.92 -16.17
C HIS A 421 9.66 -11.19 -15.06
N LEU A 422 9.21 -9.96 -15.32
CA LEU A 422 8.40 -9.18 -14.38
C LEU A 422 7.05 -9.85 -14.06
N ASP A 423 6.45 -10.55 -15.02
CA ASP A 423 5.19 -11.27 -14.80
C ASP A 423 5.37 -12.58 -14.04
N ASN A 424 6.46 -13.30 -14.29
CA ASN A 424 6.78 -14.54 -13.60
C ASN A 424 7.29 -14.32 -12.16
N PHE A 425 7.64 -13.08 -11.81
CA PHE A 425 8.06 -12.74 -10.45
C PHE A 425 6.86 -12.70 -9.48
N GLN A 426 6.63 -13.81 -8.76
CA GLN A 426 5.48 -14.03 -7.86
C GLN A 426 5.77 -13.80 -6.37
N VAL A 427 6.94 -13.28 -5.99
CA VAL A 427 7.26 -13.07 -4.57
C VAL A 427 6.38 -11.96 -3.99
N ASN A 428 5.61 -12.28 -2.95
CA ASN A 428 4.83 -11.31 -2.18
C ASN A 428 5.76 -10.33 -1.44
N TYR A 429 6.16 -9.25 -2.13
CA TYR A 429 6.96 -8.18 -1.54
C TYR A 429 6.24 -7.55 -0.34
N LYS A 430 6.94 -7.45 0.80
CA LYS A 430 6.49 -6.71 1.98
C LYS A 430 6.94 -5.25 1.85
N PRO A 431 6.03 -4.26 1.88
CA PRO A 431 6.38 -2.87 1.53
C PRO A 431 7.26 -2.13 2.54
N TYR A 432 7.53 -2.72 3.71
CA TYR A 432 8.16 -2.05 4.83
C TYR A 432 9.14 -2.99 5.53
N LEU A 433 10.44 -2.66 5.51
CA LEU A 433 11.34 -3.13 6.58
C LEU A 433 11.30 -2.13 7.73
N LYS A 434 11.27 -2.62 8.97
CA LYS A 434 11.10 -1.79 10.17
C LYS A 434 12.21 -0.73 10.34
N THR A 435 13.38 -0.99 9.78
CA THR A 435 14.54 -0.09 9.74
C THR A 435 14.36 1.06 8.72
N TRP A 436 13.52 0.88 7.70
CA TRP A 436 13.20 1.94 6.74
C TRP A 436 12.55 3.14 7.38
N ASP A 437 11.68 2.98 8.38
CA ASP A 437 11.00 4.12 9.00
C ASP A 437 12.02 5.11 9.60
N GLN A 438 13.12 4.60 10.18
CA GLN A 438 14.16 5.44 10.78
C GLN A 438 15.05 6.10 9.72
N PHE A 439 15.47 5.35 8.69
CA PHE A 439 16.27 5.86 7.57
C PHE A 439 15.49 6.86 6.71
N TYR A 440 14.23 6.54 6.40
CA TYR A 440 13.27 7.38 5.69
C TYR A 440 13.03 8.70 6.43
N LEU A 441 12.87 8.70 7.76
CA LEU A 441 12.72 9.94 8.53
C LEU A 441 13.98 10.83 8.46
N LYS A 442 15.18 10.24 8.50
CA LYS A 442 16.45 10.98 8.36
C LYS A 442 16.58 11.61 6.96
N ILE A 443 16.36 10.83 5.91
CA ILE A 443 16.40 11.31 4.53
C ILE A 443 15.32 12.36 4.26
N ARG A 444 14.10 12.16 4.78
CA ARG A 444 13.00 13.12 4.66
C ARG A 444 13.38 14.49 5.23
N ASN A 445 13.98 14.51 6.42
CA ASN A 445 14.38 15.75 7.08
C ASN A 445 15.50 16.46 6.30
N TYR A 446 16.47 15.69 5.79
CA TYR A 446 17.50 16.21 4.90
C TYR A 446 16.91 16.80 3.62
N LEU A 447 16.07 16.04 2.90
CA LEU A 447 15.44 16.47 1.65
C LEU A 447 14.59 17.72 1.81
N LYS A 448 13.82 17.80 2.90
CA LYS A 448 13.06 19.01 3.23
C LYS A 448 13.98 20.21 3.43
N THR A 449 15.04 20.05 4.23
CA THR A 449 15.99 21.12 4.50
C THR A 449 16.76 21.55 3.25
N LYS A 450 17.14 20.59 2.39
CA LYS A 450 17.80 20.84 1.11
C LYS A 450 16.88 21.62 0.16
N HIS A 451 15.63 21.20 0.04
CA HIS A 451 14.63 21.89 -0.77
C HIS A 451 14.39 23.33 -0.30
N ASP A 452 14.26 23.56 1.01
CA ASP A 452 14.10 24.91 1.58
C ASP A 452 15.31 25.81 1.24
N ILE A 453 16.53 25.25 1.22
CA ILE A 453 17.76 25.99 0.85
C ILE A 453 17.81 26.24 -0.66
N GLU A 454 17.48 25.25 -1.50
CA GLU A 454 17.47 25.39 -2.96
C GLU A 454 16.41 26.39 -3.43
N GLU A 455 15.24 26.40 -2.79
CA GLU A 455 14.18 27.37 -3.06
C GLU A 455 14.60 28.78 -2.60
N ALA A 456 15.33 28.90 -1.49
CA ALA A 456 15.92 30.17 -1.07
C ALA A 456 16.97 30.67 -2.09
N ILE A 457 17.79 29.78 -2.66
CA ILE A 457 18.74 30.12 -3.73
C ILE A 457 18.02 30.59 -5.00
N GLN A 458 16.88 29.97 -5.37
CA GLN A 458 16.12 30.33 -6.58
C GLN A 458 15.30 31.63 -6.43
N ARG A 459 14.76 31.91 -5.23
CA ARG A 459 13.84 33.04 -5.00
C ARG A 459 14.51 34.41 -4.85
N LEU A 460 15.83 34.45 -4.81
CA LEU A 460 16.55 35.66 -4.46
C LEU A 460 17.56 36.03 -5.56
N SER A 461 17.64 37.33 -5.87
CA SER A 461 18.76 37.95 -6.59
C SER A 461 19.98 38.06 -5.66
N ILE A 462 20.47 36.92 -5.16
CA ILE A 462 21.51 36.86 -4.12
C ILE A 462 22.89 37.18 -4.70
N SER A 463 23.75 37.83 -3.91
CA SER A 463 25.19 37.89 -4.15
C SER A 463 25.83 36.49 -4.32
N SER A 464 26.90 36.39 -5.12
CA SER A 464 27.62 35.12 -5.34
C SER A 464 28.15 34.49 -4.03
N GLU A 465 28.43 35.30 -3.03
CA GLU A 465 29.03 34.89 -1.76
C GLU A 465 28.01 34.21 -0.82
N GLU A 466 26.78 34.70 -0.76
CA GLU A 466 25.70 34.08 0.01
C GLU A 466 25.20 32.78 -0.66
N VAL A 467 25.17 32.71 -2.00
CA VAL A 467 24.93 31.45 -2.72
C VAL A 467 25.97 30.39 -2.34
N ASN A 468 27.25 30.78 -2.26
CA ASN A 468 28.31 29.87 -1.84
C ASN A 468 28.15 29.40 -0.37
N LYS A 469 27.71 30.27 0.54
CA LYS A 469 27.40 29.90 1.94
C LYS A 469 26.25 28.90 2.02
N LEU A 470 25.19 29.08 1.23
CA LEU A 470 24.05 28.15 1.18
C LEU A 470 24.43 26.81 0.56
N LYS A 471 25.25 26.79 -0.50
CA LYS A 471 25.81 25.55 -1.07
C LYS A 471 26.67 24.79 -0.06
N ALA A 472 27.55 25.48 0.67
CA ALA A 472 28.35 24.87 1.74
C ALA A 472 27.47 24.30 2.88
N LYS A 473 26.29 24.87 3.12
CA LYS A 473 25.31 24.34 4.08
C LYS A 473 24.70 23.03 3.59
N ILE A 474 24.41 22.90 2.29
CA ILE A 474 23.97 21.64 1.66
C ILE A 474 25.06 20.57 1.80
N GLU A 475 26.32 20.89 1.49
CA GLU A 475 27.43 19.93 1.65
C GLU A 475 27.59 19.45 3.09
N LYS A 476 27.46 20.34 4.08
CA LYS A 476 27.47 19.97 5.51
C LYS A 476 26.29 19.07 5.89
N LEU A 477 25.11 19.30 5.30
CA LEU A 477 23.93 18.46 5.50
C LEU A 477 24.13 17.06 4.89
N GLU A 478 24.65 16.98 3.67
CA GLU A 478 24.99 15.72 3.01
C GLU A 478 26.00 14.93 3.85
N ALA A 479 27.09 15.57 4.29
CA ALA A 479 28.08 14.95 5.16
C ALA A 479 27.53 14.52 6.53
N LYS A 480 26.49 15.19 7.04
CA LYS A 480 25.80 14.81 8.27
C LYS A 480 24.93 13.57 8.04
N VAL A 481 24.15 13.53 6.96
CA VAL A 481 23.34 12.36 6.60
C VAL A 481 24.22 11.13 6.47
N VAL A 482 25.31 11.24 5.70
CA VAL A 482 26.29 10.15 5.53
C VAL A 482 26.78 9.61 6.88
N ARG A 483 27.21 10.48 7.79
CA ARG A 483 27.69 10.09 9.13
C ARG A 483 26.60 9.49 10.01
N GLU A 484 25.36 9.95 9.88
CA GLU A 484 24.23 9.45 10.68
C GLU A 484 23.60 8.18 10.10
N THR A 485 23.86 7.89 8.82
CA THR A 485 23.53 6.63 8.14
C THR A 485 24.64 5.59 8.29
N GLU A 486 25.86 6.00 8.61
CA GLU A 486 26.93 5.14 9.14
C GLU A 486 26.56 4.70 10.57
N PHE A 487 25.75 3.65 10.71
CA PHE A 487 25.70 2.84 11.94
C PHE A 487 26.16 1.42 11.58
N HIS A 488 27.34 1.03 12.10
CA HIS A 488 27.99 -0.30 12.01
C HIS A 488 28.74 -0.66 10.71
N CYS A 489 29.43 0.27 10.05
CA CYS A 489 30.54 -0.11 9.15
C CYS A 489 31.90 -0.05 9.87
N ASP A 490 32.00 -0.65 11.06
CA ASP A 490 33.29 -1.09 11.60
C ASP A 490 33.44 -2.57 11.25
N VAL A 491 33.67 -2.86 9.97
CA VAL A 491 34.06 -4.20 9.53
C VAL A 491 35.34 -4.05 8.72
N GLU A 492 36.42 -4.60 9.26
CA GLU A 492 37.61 -4.93 8.48
C GLU A 492 37.18 -5.75 7.25
N ILE A 493 37.35 -5.19 6.07
CA ILE A 493 37.14 -5.88 4.80
C ILE A 493 38.16 -7.05 4.76
N PRO A 494 37.75 -8.34 4.73
CA PRO A 494 38.68 -9.47 4.83
C PRO A 494 39.57 -9.70 3.59
N CYS A 495 39.74 -8.71 2.70
CA CYS A 495 40.40 -8.90 1.41
C CYS A 495 41.65 -8.02 1.17
N PHE A 496 42.14 -7.25 2.14
CA PHE A 496 43.45 -6.59 1.99
C PHE A 496 44.37 -6.83 3.20
N GLY A 497 45.58 -7.29 2.91
CA GLY A 497 46.55 -7.80 3.89
C GLY A 497 47.02 -6.77 4.93
N ARG A 498 47.43 -7.33 6.08
CA ARG A 498 48.00 -6.68 7.27
C ARG A 498 48.81 -5.40 6.97
N ILE A 499 48.32 -4.26 7.43
CA ILE A 499 49.17 -3.14 7.83
C ILE A 499 49.22 -3.11 9.35
N LYS A 500 50.36 -3.53 9.91
CA LYS A 500 50.69 -3.34 11.33
C LYS A 500 50.76 -1.85 11.63
N MET A 501 49.85 -1.32 12.44
CA MET A 501 50.07 -0.08 13.18
C MET A 501 50.16 -0.40 14.67
N ASN A 502 51.39 -0.33 15.20
CA ASN A 502 51.65 -0.43 16.64
C ASN A 502 51.23 0.88 17.30
N PHE A 503 50.28 0.82 18.23
CA PHE A 503 50.10 1.89 19.22
C PHE A 503 50.49 1.36 20.61
N ARG A 504 51.52 1.99 21.19
CA ARG A 504 51.90 1.80 22.60
C ARG A 504 50.75 2.32 23.47
N SER A 505 50.14 1.45 24.28
CA SER A 505 49.43 1.89 25.47
C SER A 505 50.39 1.89 26.65
N SER A 506 50.43 2.99 27.39
CA SER A 506 50.92 3.00 28.75
C SER A 506 49.93 2.21 29.61
N ASN A 507 50.42 1.06 30.09
CA ASN A 507 49.87 0.17 31.11
C ASN A 507 48.94 -0.97 30.64
N GLY A 508 49.50 -2.19 30.74
CA GLY A 508 48.77 -3.33 31.28
C GLY A 508 48.40 -4.41 30.27
N ILE A 509 49.27 -5.41 30.16
CA ILE A 509 49.13 -6.65 29.40
C ILE A 509 47.96 -7.48 29.97
N CYS A 510 47.12 -8.04 29.09
CA CYS A 510 46.55 -9.36 29.33
C CYS A 510 46.33 -10.09 27.99
N GLN A 511 47.27 -10.98 27.67
CA GLN A 511 47.10 -12.05 26.68
C GLN A 511 46.25 -13.15 27.29
N ILE A 512 45.27 -13.70 26.57
CA ILE A 512 44.98 -15.14 26.61
C ILE A 512 44.58 -15.61 25.20
N ILE A 513 45.53 -16.38 24.63
CA ILE A 513 45.51 -17.46 23.61
C ILE A 513 44.50 -17.37 22.47
#